data_AF-A0A6M1YY71-F1
#
_entry.id   AF-A0A6M1YY71-F1
#
_cell.length_a   1.000
_cell.length_b   1.000
_cell.length_c   1.000
_cell.angle_alpha   90.00
_cell.angle_beta   90.00
_cell.angle_gamma   90.00
#
_symmetry.space_group_name_H-M   'P 1'
#
loop_
_entity.id
_entity.type
_entity.pdbx_description
1 polymer ?
#
loop_
_entity_poly.entity_id
_entity_poly.type
_entity_poly.pdbx_seq_one_letter_code
_entity_poly.pdbx_strand_id
1 'polypeptide(L)'
;MSKTFIHTFQLKTTPQEEKTLNIILQLARYLYNALLGEGLKRLKLIKDSKLSTKAKKEKNYKLYNDLNKLYDFSDYSLQSFAIKTKNSCNIKTHLDTHVCQKIATRAYLALDKYLKRKGGKPRFKNENRFSSIEGKSNIAGLKFKNKKLHYKGLELDIILDKKDRYKVQEYALSKKVKYCRLVRKKIKNKNIFFVQLVLEGESFIKEKKHSKNDTVGIDIGPSTYAFFSDRRSKLSSFCNQLKPYHLKQRNLQRKMDRSLRSMNTANYEKNGTLKKKLKKFKKSKKYIKYQNILTETYRKLKTYRKRLHGKLANEVIRLGKNIKTEKLSFKAFQKRWGRSVSFRAPSLFLSLLNRKAENAGGKIEYINTRKTALSQICHNCGTKEKKQLKERWHRCECKISAQRDLYSAFLARYVKNDMLDISQAKKAWPSANRLLEQAISRLRKTAIGSKKLSSFG
;
A
#
# COMPACT_ATOMS: atom_id res chain seq x y z
N MET A 1 -22.48 -4.78 -6.54
CA MET A 1 -21.87 -3.43 -6.48
C MET A 1 -21.28 -3.10 -7.85
N SER A 2 -21.67 -2.01 -8.50
CA SER A 2 -21.07 -1.62 -9.79
C SER A 2 -19.58 -1.28 -9.63
N LYS A 3 -18.78 -1.63 -10.64
CA LYS A 3 -17.32 -1.39 -10.66
C LYS A 3 -17.00 0.10 -10.39
N THR A 4 -15.87 0.35 -9.75
CA THR A 4 -15.44 1.72 -9.41
C THR A 4 -13.95 1.93 -9.62
N PHE A 5 -13.58 3.14 -10.02
CA PHE A 5 -12.20 3.59 -10.04
C PHE A 5 -12.06 5.00 -9.44
N ILE A 6 -10.82 5.41 -9.20
CA ILE A 6 -10.52 6.70 -8.56
C ILE A 6 -9.64 7.53 -9.48
N HIS A 7 -10.07 8.76 -9.76
CA HIS A 7 -9.21 9.80 -10.33
C HIS A 7 -8.95 10.89 -9.28
N THR A 8 -7.79 11.54 -9.33
CA THR A 8 -7.42 12.58 -8.36
C THR A 8 -6.95 13.83 -9.09
N PHE A 9 -7.62 14.95 -8.84
CA PHE A 9 -7.26 16.26 -9.37
C PHE A 9 -6.70 17.13 -8.26
N GLN A 10 -5.73 17.98 -8.59
CA GLN A 10 -5.30 19.04 -7.68
C GLN A 10 -6.34 20.15 -7.70
N LEU A 11 -6.59 20.80 -6.57
CA LEU A 11 -7.46 21.97 -6.48
C LEU A 11 -6.62 23.25 -6.60
N LYS A 12 -7.16 24.25 -7.29
CA LYS A 12 -6.69 25.63 -7.24
C LYS A 12 -7.25 26.23 -5.95
N THR A 13 -6.38 26.80 -5.13
CA THR A 13 -6.74 27.36 -3.83
C THR A 13 -6.04 28.69 -3.59
N THR A 14 -6.74 29.63 -2.97
CA THR A 14 -6.18 30.87 -2.40
C THR A 14 -5.72 30.63 -0.96
N PRO A 15 -4.86 31.49 -0.38
CA PRO A 15 -4.44 31.36 1.02
C PRO A 15 -5.62 31.33 2.02
N GLN A 16 -6.69 32.10 1.74
CA GLN A 16 -7.87 32.14 2.59
C GLN A 16 -8.66 30.84 2.51
N GLU A 17 -8.85 30.28 1.32
CA GLU A 17 -9.49 28.98 1.14
C GLU A 17 -8.67 27.86 1.81
N GLU A 18 -7.34 27.90 1.68
CA GLU A 18 -6.46 26.95 2.36
C GLU A 18 -6.63 27.01 3.89
N LYS A 19 -6.75 28.21 4.46
CA LYS A 19 -7.03 28.38 5.90
C LYS A 19 -8.35 27.72 6.27
N THR A 20 -9.43 27.98 5.53
CA THR A 20 -10.76 27.37 5.75
C THR A 20 -10.70 25.84 5.62
N LEU A 21 -10.03 25.30 4.60
CA LEU A 21 -9.87 23.86 4.41
C LEU A 21 -9.07 23.20 5.54
N ASN A 22 -8.06 23.89 6.08
CA ASN A 22 -7.31 23.40 7.24
C ASN A 22 -8.17 23.40 8.52
N ILE A 23 -9.00 24.41 8.74
CA ILE A 23 -9.97 24.47 9.85
C ILE A 23 -10.94 23.29 9.74
N ILE A 24 -11.54 23.06 8.57
CA ILE A 24 -12.43 21.93 8.30
C ILE A 24 -11.76 20.59 8.67
N LEU A 25 -10.53 20.36 8.20
CA LEU A 25 -9.80 19.12 8.50
C LEU A 25 -9.42 18.98 9.98
N GLN A 26 -9.19 20.09 10.67
CA GLN A 26 -8.90 20.11 12.10
C GLN A 26 -10.15 19.76 12.92
N LEU A 27 -11.30 20.34 12.59
CA LEU A 27 -12.58 20.02 13.23
C LEU A 27 -12.97 18.55 12.97
N ALA A 28 -12.77 18.07 11.73
CA ALA A 28 -12.95 16.65 11.40
C ALA A 28 -12.05 15.72 12.21
N ARG A 29 -10.82 16.16 12.53
CA ARG A 29 -9.89 15.44 13.41
C ARG A 29 -10.40 15.38 14.84
N TYR A 30 -10.89 16.50 15.38
CA TYR A 30 -11.46 16.54 16.73
C TYR A 30 -12.66 15.60 16.83
N LEU A 31 -13.59 15.67 15.88
CA LEU A 31 -14.73 14.76 15.82
C LEU A 31 -14.29 13.30 15.77
N TYR A 32 -13.34 12.95 14.87
CA TYR A 32 -12.80 11.60 14.78
C TYR A 32 -12.20 11.12 16.12
N ASN A 33 -11.47 11.98 16.82
CA ASN A 33 -10.86 11.62 18.10
C ASN A 33 -11.91 11.46 19.21
N ALA A 34 -12.94 12.32 19.25
CA ALA A 34 -14.06 12.19 20.18
C ALA A 34 -14.79 10.85 19.97
N LEU A 35 -15.12 10.53 18.71
CA LEU A 35 -15.71 9.25 18.32
C LEU A 35 -14.84 8.05 18.69
N LEU A 36 -13.53 8.17 18.48
CA LEU A 36 -12.61 7.10 18.83
C LEU A 36 -12.53 6.91 20.35
N GLY A 37 -12.54 8.00 21.11
CA GLY A 37 -12.53 7.95 22.57
C GLY A 37 -13.79 7.30 23.11
N GLU A 38 -14.94 7.73 22.62
CA GLU A 38 -16.24 7.17 22.96
C GLU A 38 -16.34 5.68 22.60
N GLY A 39 -15.98 5.31 21.37
CA GLY A 39 -15.99 3.92 20.96
C GLY A 39 -15.00 3.05 21.75
N LEU A 40 -13.86 3.58 22.20
CA LEU A 40 -12.95 2.86 23.09
C LEU A 40 -13.54 2.66 24.49
N LYS A 41 -14.32 3.63 25.01
CA LYS A 41 -15.06 3.48 26.28
C LYS A 41 -16.10 2.36 26.17
N ARG A 42 -16.95 2.39 25.14
CA ARG A 42 -17.94 1.34 24.86
C ARG A 42 -17.30 -0.05 24.73
N LEU A 43 -16.19 -0.14 24.00
CA LEU A 43 -15.43 -1.40 23.88
C LEU A 43 -14.82 -1.88 25.20
N LYS A 44 -14.45 -0.97 26.10
CA LYS A 44 -13.96 -1.34 27.43
C LYS A 44 -15.11 -1.97 28.22
N LEU A 45 -16.28 -1.34 28.26
CA LEU A 45 -17.48 -1.87 28.92
C LEU A 45 -17.87 -3.26 28.39
N ILE A 46 -17.87 -3.45 27.07
CA ILE A 46 -18.10 -4.77 26.46
C ILE A 46 -17.10 -5.80 27.00
N LYS A 47 -15.81 -5.47 27.02
CA LYS A 47 -14.77 -6.41 27.46
C LYS A 47 -14.83 -6.76 28.94
N ASP A 48 -15.20 -5.79 29.77
CA ASP A 48 -15.27 -5.94 31.22
C ASP A 48 -16.56 -6.66 31.67
N SER A 49 -17.54 -6.83 30.77
CA SER A 49 -18.78 -7.56 31.05
C SER A 49 -18.55 -9.06 31.26
N LYS A 50 -19.21 -9.65 32.27
CA LYS A 50 -19.20 -11.11 32.52
C LYS A 50 -19.68 -11.90 31.29
N LEU A 51 -20.65 -11.35 30.56
CA LEU A 51 -21.21 -11.92 29.34
C LEU A 51 -20.19 -12.00 28.18
N SER A 52 -19.24 -11.08 28.09
CA SER A 52 -18.16 -11.15 27.08
C SER A 52 -17.22 -12.33 27.31
N THR A 53 -16.94 -12.65 28.58
CA THR A 53 -16.17 -13.85 28.95
C THR A 53 -16.92 -15.12 28.55
N LYS A 54 -18.23 -15.18 28.82
CA LYS A 54 -19.11 -16.28 28.40
C LYS A 54 -19.14 -16.44 26.87
N ALA A 55 -19.41 -15.36 26.14
CA ALA A 55 -19.43 -15.34 24.67
C ALA A 55 -18.12 -15.85 24.06
N LYS A 56 -16.98 -15.52 24.68
CA LYS A 56 -15.67 -15.95 24.23
C LYS A 56 -15.41 -17.44 24.48
N LYS A 57 -15.83 -17.98 25.63
CA LYS A 57 -15.70 -19.40 25.97
C LYS A 57 -16.54 -20.25 25.02
N GLU A 58 -17.77 -19.81 24.75
CA GLU A 58 -18.76 -20.54 23.94
C GLU A 58 -18.66 -20.26 22.43
N LYS A 59 -17.79 -19.34 22.00
CA LYS A 59 -17.72 -18.83 20.61
C LYS A 59 -19.10 -18.40 20.06
N ASN A 60 -19.94 -17.85 20.94
CA ASN A 60 -21.33 -17.50 20.63
C ASN A 60 -21.43 -16.13 19.94
N TYR A 61 -21.64 -16.13 18.63
CA TYR A 61 -21.75 -14.91 17.83
C TYR A 61 -23.00 -14.08 18.12
N LYS A 62 -24.11 -14.71 18.54
CA LYS A 62 -25.35 -14.01 18.89
C LYS A 62 -25.12 -13.15 20.13
N LEU A 63 -24.51 -13.73 21.17
CA LEU A 63 -24.18 -13.01 22.40
C LEU A 63 -23.21 -11.84 22.17
N TYR A 64 -22.27 -11.97 21.23
CA TYR A 64 -21.43 -10.83 20.81
C TYR A 64 -22.23 -9.70 20.16
N ASN A 65 -23.23 -10.02 19.36
CA ASN A 65 -24.09 -9.01 18.74
C ASN A 65 -25.00 -8.35 19.77
N ASP A 66 -25.51 -9.11 20.74
CA ASP A 66 -26.35 -8.58 21.81
C ASP A 66 -25.55 -7.65 22.74
N LEU A 67 -24.30 -7.99 23.05
CA LEU A 67 -23.38 -7.09 23.76
C LEU A 67 -23.08 -5.81 22.98
N ASN A 68 -22.89 -5.92 21.66
CA ASN A 68 -22.69 -4.74 20.83
C ASN A 68 -23.93 -3.83 20.84
N LYS A 69 -25.15 -4.40 20.87
CA LYS A 69 -26.39 -3.60 21.01
C LYS A 69 -26.49 -2.96 22.39
N LEU A 70 -26.28 -3.74 23.46
CA LEU A 70 -26.37 -3.29 24.85
C LEU A 70 -25.48 -2.08 25.15
N TYR A 71 -24.26 -2.06 24.61
CA TYR A 71 -23.31 -0.96 24.82
C TYR A 71 -23.24 0.01 23.65
N ASP A 72 -24.26 0.06 22.78
CA ASP A 72 -24.36 0.94 21.64
C ASP A 72 -23.10 0.96 20.76
N PHE A 73 -22.54 -0.22 20.46
CA PHE A 73 -21.36 -0.38 19.62
C PHE A 73 -21.73 -0.87 18.21
N SER A 74 -22.11 0.07 17.34
CA SER A 74 -22.35 -0.16 15.92
C SER A 74 -21.89 1.03 15.07
N ASP A 75 -21.83 0.86 13.75
CA ASP A 75 -21.60 1.99 12.83
C ASP A 75 -22.70 3.04 12.99
N TYR A 76 -23.96 2.60 13.10
CA TYR A 76 -25.12 3.47 13.25
C TYR A 76 -25.06 4.28 14.55
N SER A 77 -24.82 3.64 15.69
CA SER A 77 -24.78 4.33 16.99
C SER A 77 -23.64 5.37 17.07
N LEU A 78 -22.48 5.09 16.47
CA LEU A 78 -21.39 6.05 16.34
C LEU A 78 -21.72 7.19 15.37
N GLN A 79 -22.47 6.93 14.30
CA GLN A 79 -22.99 7.99 13.42
C GLN A 79 -23.97 8.90 14.17
N SER A 80 -24.88 8.34 14.97
CA SER A 80 -25.82 9.11 15.80
C SER A 80 -25.08 9.95 16.84
N PHE A 81 -24.08 9.38 17.52
CA PHE A 81 -23.22 10.13 18.43
C PHE A 81 -22.48 11.27 17.72
N ALA A 82 -21.94 11.04 16.51
CA ALA A 82 -21.27 12.07 15.73
C ALA A 82 -22.17 13.26 15.40
N ILE A 83 -23.44 13.01 15.09
CA ILE A 83 -24.42 14.06 14.79
C ILE A 83 -24.77 14.84 16.06
N LYS A 84 -25.00 14.16 17.19
CA LYS A 84 -25.20 14.82 18.49
C LYS A 84 -24.02 15.72 18.85
N THR A 85 -22.79 15.19 18.79
CA THR A 85 -21.56 15.97 19.04
C THR A 85 -21.39 17.13 18.07
N LYS A 86 -21.68 16.93 16.79
CA LYS A 86 -21.63 18.01 15.79
C LYS A 86 -22.56 19.16 16.19
N ASN A 87 -23.81 18.84 16.53
CA ASN A 87 -24.85 19.82 16.79
C ASN A 87 -24.63 20.58 18.10
N SER A 88 -23.96 19.95 19.08
CA SER A 88 -23.63 20.57 20.37
C SER A 88 -22.42 21.50 20.35
N CYS A 89 -21.76 21.72 19.19
CA CYS A 89 -20.59 22.59 19.12
C CYS A 89 -20.39 23.25 17.75
N ASN A 90 -19.32 24.05 17.62
CA ASN A 90 -18.97 24.79 16.40
C ASN A 90 -18.62 23.90 15.20
N ILE A 91 -18.61 22.57 15.35
CA ILE A 91 -18.43 21.66 14.21
C ILE A 91 -19.62 21.77 13.23
N LYS A 92 -20.83 22.09 13.70
CA LYS A 92 -22.03 22.20 12.86
C LYS A 92 -21.87 23.19 11.69
N THR A 93 -21.14 24.28 11.92
CA THR A 93 -20.94 25.33 10.91
C THR A 93 -19.93 24.94 9.84
N HIS A 94 -19.04 23.97 10.08
CA HIS A 94 -17.96 23.61 9.17
C HIS A 94 -18.04 22.20 8.58
N LEU A 95 -18.81 21.28 9.18
CA LEU A 95 -19.02 19.93 8.65
C LEU A 95 -20.50 19.65 8.40
N ASP A 96 -20.82 19.13 7.23
CA ASP A 96 -22.17 18.63 6.95
C ASP A 96 -22.40 17.24 7.59
N THR A 97 -23.66 16.83 7.66
CA THR A 97 -24.08 15.60 8.34
C THR A 97 -23.48 14.35 7.68
N HIS A 98 -23.40 14.31 6.34
CA HIS A 98 -22.86 13.15 5.64
C HIS A 98 -21.36 12.98 5.86
N VAL A 99 -20.60 14.06 5.86
CA VAL A 99 -19.17 14.00 6.21
C VAL A 99 -18.97 13.52 7.65
N CYS A 100 -19.76 14.02 8.62
CA CYS A 100 -19.69 13.55 10.00
C CYS A 100 -19.99 12.06 10.13
N GLN A 101 -21.03 11.57 9.44
CA GLN A 101 -21.36 10.15 9.41
C GLN A 101 -20.20 9.31 8.85
N LYS A 102 -19.55 9.75 7.77
CA LYS A 102 -18.39 9.05 7.19
C LYS A 102 -17.14 9.09 8.09
N ILE A 103 -16.97 10.15 8.88
CA ILE A 103 -15.94 10.22 9.92
C ILE A 103 -16.22 9.18 11.02
N ALA A 104 -17.49 9.04 11.44
CA ALA A 104 -17.93 8.02 12.39
C ALA A 104 -17.67 6.60 11.88
N THR A 105 -18.07 6.29 10.64
CA THR A 105 -17.77 5.00 10.03
C THR A 105 -16.27 4.73 9.97
N ARG A 106 -15.44 5.74 9.68
CA ARG A 106 -13.98 5.58 9.70
C ARG A 106 -13.46 5.24 11.10
N ALA A 107 -14.02 5.83 12.16
CA ALA A 107 -13.66 5.51 13.54
C ALA A 107 -14.14 4.11 13.93
N TYR A 108 -15.41 3.77 13.64
CA TYR A 108 -16.00 2.45 13.86
C TYR A 108 -15.16 1.35 13.20
N LEU A 109 -14.82 1.47 11.92
CA LEU A 109 -14.01 0.46 11.22
C LEU A 109 -12.61 0.26 11.82
N ALA A 110 -12.05 1.29 12.48
CA ALA A 110 -10.79 1.16 13.19
C ALA A 110 -10.96 0.41 14.53
N LEU A 111 -12.06 0.67 15.23
CA LEU A 111 -12.46 0.00 16.48
C LEU A 111 -12.84 -1.46 16.23
N ASP A 112 -13.65 -1.73 15.21
CA ASP A 112 -14.07 -3.07 14.80
C ASP A 112 -12.88 -3.97 14.44
N LYS A 113 -11.90 -3.44 13.71
CA LYS A 113 -10.64 -4.17 13.44
C LYS A 113 -9.88 -4.53 14.71
N TYR A 114 -9.89 -3.65 15.71
CA TYR A 114 -9.26 -3.91 17.00
C TYR A 114 -10.04 -4.92 17.83
N LEU A 115 -11.37 -4.81 17.88
CA LEU A 115 -12.26 -5.78 18.51
C LEU A 115 -12.04 -7.18 17.93
N LYS A 116 -12.01 -7.31 16.60
CA LYS A 116 -11.78 -8.56 15.87
C LYS A 116 -10.34 -9.05 15.87
N ARG A 117 -9.43 -8.40 16.61
CA ARG A 117 -7.98 -8.71 16.66
C ARG A 117 -7.30 -8.75 15.28
N LYS A 118 -7.89 -8.08 14.28
CA LYS A 118 -7.35 -7.91 12.92
C LYS A 118 -6.43 -6.68 12.81
N GLY A 119 -6.29 -5.90 13.88
CA GLY A 119 -5.38 -4.77 13.99
C GLY A 119 -5.05 -4.40 15.44
N GLY A 120 -4.00 -3.61 15.64
CA GLY A 120 -3.65 -3.10 16.96
C GLY A 120 -4.63 -2.01 17.44
N LYS A 121 -4.54 -1.65 18.73
CA LYS A 121 -5.38 -0.60 19.35
C LYS A 121 -5.31 0.69 18.53
N PRO A 122 -6.46 1.24 18.07
CA PRO A 122 -6.46 2.46 17.29
C PRO A 122 -5.96 3.63 18.14
N ARG A 123 -5.24 4.56 17.50
CA ARG A 123 -4.65 5.71 18.16
C ARG A 123 -5.33 6.99 17.69
N PHE A 124 -5.44 7.96 18.60
CA PHE A 124 -5.86 9.31 18.27
C PHE A 124 -4.98 9.92 17.18
N LYS A 125 -5.58 10.78 16.39
CA LYS A 125 -4.92 11.51 15.31
C LYS A 125 -4.42 12.83 15.87
N ASN A 126 -3.11 12.97 15.90
CA ASN A 126 -2.45 14.25 16.16
C ASN A 126 -2.69 15.21 14.99
N GLU A 127 -2.35 16.47 15.19
CA GLU A 127 -2.39 17.47 14.13
C GLU A 127 -1.67 16.97 12.87
N ASN A 128 -2.18 17.33 11.69
CA ASN A 128 -1.64 16.92 10.40
C ASN A 128 -1.66 15.41 10.09
N ARG A 129 -2.25 14.56 10.96
CA ARG A 129 -2.48 13.11 10.71
C ARG A 129 -3.89 12.78 10.22
N PHE A 130 -4.79 13.75 10.23
CA PHE A 130 -6.10 13.68 9.58
C PHE A 130 -6.06 14.58 8.35
N SER A 131 -6.17 13.97 7.17
CA SER A 131 -5.85 14.63 5.90
C SER A 131 -6.92 14.44 4.84
N SER A 132 -8.08 13.89 5.20
CA SER A 132 -9.16 13.69 4.23
C SER A 132 -10.53 13.56 4.88
N ILE A 133 -11.53 14.12 4.20
CA ILE A 133 -12.96 13.89 4.43
C ILE A 133 -13.59 13.31 3.16
N GLU A 134 -14.74 12.65 3.31
CA GLU A 134 -15.44 11.91 2.26
C GLU A 134 -16.94 12.21 2.35
N GLY A 135 -17.59 12.45 1.21
CA GLY A 135 -19.05 12.53 1.13
C GLY A 135 -19.71 11.14 1.01
N LYS A 136 -21.01 11.04 1.28
CA LYS A 136 -21.80 9.81 1.06
C LYS A 136 -22.18 9.61 -0.40
N SER A 137 -22.48 10.70 -1.10
CA SER A 137 -22.88 10.74 -2.50
C SER A 137 -22.32 12.01 -3.17
N ASN A 138 -22.65 12.24 -4.44
CA ASN A 138 -22.36 13.50 -5.14
C ASN A 138 -23.55 14.47 -5.15
N ILE A 139 -24.56 14.26 -4.28
CA ILE A 139 -25.80 15.06 -4.25
C ILE A 139 -25.71 16.16 -3.19
N ALA A 140 -25.45 15.76 -1.93
CA ALA A 140 -25.47 16.65 -0.77
C ALA A 140 -24.10 16.75 -0.09
N GLY A 141 -23.80 17.91 0.50
CA GLY A 141 -22.54 18.18 1.20
C GLY A 141 -21.36 18.33 0.23
N LEU A 142 -20.38 17.42 0.35
CA LEU A 142 -19.16 17.41 -0.46
C LEU A 142 -19.45 16.90 -1.88
N LYS A 143 -19.66 17.83 -2.82
CA LYS A 143 -20.09 17.53 -4.20
C LYS A 143 -19.11 18.07 -5.23
N PHE A 144 -19.05 17.40 -6.37
CA PHE A 144 -18.25 17.81 -7.53
C PHE A 144 -19.18 18.05 -8.72
N LYS A 145 -19.15 19.27 -9.28
CA LYS A 145 -19.97 19.71 -10.41
C LYS A 145 -19.20 20.77 -11.20
N ASN A 146 -19.35 20.79 -12.53
CA ASN A 146 -18.76 21.80 -13.41
C ASN A 146 -17.25 21.99 -13.20
N LYS A 147 -16.49 20.89 -13.09
CA LYS A 147 -15.04 20.87 -12.82
C LYS A 147 -14.61 21.57 -11.51
N LYS A 148 -15.56 21.82 -10.60
CA LYS A 148 -15.34 22.43 -9.27
C LYS A 148 -15.72 21.48 -8.15
N LEU A 149 -14.99 21.54 -7.05
CA LEU A 149 -15.39 20.97 -5.77
C LEU A 149 -16.19 22.02 -5.00
N HIS A 150 -17.40 21.66 -4.57
CA HIS A 150 -18.29 22.49 -3.78
C HIS A 150 -18.38 21.94 -2.36
N TYR A 151 -18.09 22.77 -1.36
CA TYR A 151 -18.22 22.38 0.04
C TYR A 151 -18.30 23.56 1.00
N LYS A 152 -19.41 23.66 1.75
CA LYS A 152 -19.59 24.63 2.85
C LYS A 152 -19.20 26.07 2.44
N GLY A 153 -19.74 26.53 1.31
CA GLY A 153 -19.49 27.85 0.73
C GLY A 153 -18.23 27.96 -0.12
N LEU A 154 -17.38 26.94 -0.16
CA LEU A 154 -16.20 26.92 -1.03
C LEU A 154 -16.55 26.38 -2.41
N GLU A 155 -16.04 27.05 -3.45
CA GLU A 155 -16.03 26.59 -4.84
C GLU A 155 -14.60 26.53 -5.35
N LEU A 156 -14.05 25.32 -5.50
CA LEU A 156 -12.63 25.13 -5.79
C LEU A 156 -12.45 24.48 -7.16
N ASP A 157 -11.85 25.21 -8.10
CA ASP A 157 -11.54 24.69 -9.43
C ASP A 157 -10.50 23.56 -9.37
N ILE A 158 -10.61 22.59 -10.27
CA ILE A 158 -9.53 21.63 -10.50
C ILE A 158 -8.46 22.21 -11.41
N ILE A 159 -7.23 21.75 -11.19
CA ILE A 159 -6.12 21.98 -12.11
C ILE A 159 -6.02 20.78 -13.06
N LEU A 160 -6.23 21.04 -14.35
CA LEU A 160 -6.07 20.07 -15.42
C LEU A 160 -4.61 20.01 -15.90
N ASP A 161 -4.17 18.83 -16.31
CA ASP A 161 -2.84 18.62 -16.88
C ASP A 161 -2.90 18.91 -18.38
N LYS A 162 -2.28 20.02 -18.80
CA LYS A 162 -2.17 20.40 -20.22
C LYS A 162 -1.46 19.34 -21.08
N LYS A 163 -0.71 18.41 -20.44
CA LYS A 163 0.02 17.33 -21.11
C LYS A 163 -0.73 15.99 -21.09
N ASP A 164 -2.04 15.97 -20.85
CA ASP A 164 -2.83 14.73 -20.86
C ASP A 164 -3.03 14.16 -22.29
N ARG A 165 -1.93 13.72 -22.89
CA ARG A 165 -1.85 13.17 -24.26
C ARG A 165 -2.79 11.99 -24.51
N TYR A 166 -3.24 11.32 -23.45
CA TYR A 166 -4.07 10.12 -23.55
C TYR A 166 -5.51 10.37 -23.07
N LYS A 167 -5.91 11.63 -22.86
CA LYS A 167 -7.26 12.03 -22.46
C LYS A 167 -7.79 11.28 -21.23
N VAL A 168 -6.89 10.93 -20.28
CA VAL A 168 -7.26 10.17 -19.07
C VAL A 168 -8.11 11.00 -18.12
N GLN A 169 -7.85 12.30 -18.04
CA GLN A 169 -8.61 13.26 -17.26
C GLN A 169 -9.97 13.53 -17.88
N GLU A 170 -10.03 13.69 -19.21
CA GLU A 170 -11.27 13.83 -19.97
C GLU A 170 -12.17 12.60 -19.78
N TYR A 171 -11.62 11.40 -19.95
CA TYR A 171 -12.34 10.15 -19.66
C TYR A 171 -12.82 10.09 -18.21
N ALA A 172 -12.02 10.53 -17.25
CA ALA A 172 -12.45 10.53 -15.85
C ALA A 172 -13.60 11.51 -15.58
N LEU A 173 -13.62 12.65 -16.29
CA LEU A 173 -14.67 13.66 -16.17
C LEU A 173 -15.97 13.26 -16.88
N SER A 174 -15.91 12.39 -17.89
CA SER A 174 -17.11 11.85 -18.56
C SER A 174 -17.81 10.75 -17.75
N LYS A 175 -17.20 10.23 -16.68
CA LYS A 175 -17.81 9.21 -15.82
C LYS A 175 -18.61 9.82 -14.68
N LYS A 176 -19.72 9.16 -14.34
CA LYS A 176 -20.58 9.52 -13.20
C LYS A 176 -19.79 9.47 -11.89
N VAL A 177 -19.82 10.59 -11.15
CA VAL A 177 -19.23 10.69 -9.81
C VAL A 177 -20.18 10.07 -8.81
N LYS A 178 -19.75 8.99 -8.14
CA LYS A 178 -20.51 8.38 -7.04
C LYS A 178 -20.44 9.25 -5.79
N TYR A 179 -19.22 9.63 -5.41
CA TYR A 179 -18.92 10.56 -4.32
C TYR A 179 -17.50 11.08 -4.49
N CYS A 180 -17.14 12.12 -3.75
CA CYS A 180 -15.79 12.67 -3.77
C CYS A 180 -15.16 12.76 -2.37
N ARG A 181 -13.84 12.95 -2.35
CA ARG A 181 -13.03 13.14 -1.15
C ARG A 181 -12.19 14.39 -1.29
N LEU A 182 -12.21 15.24 -0.27
CA LEU A 182 -11.21 16.30 -0.12
C LEU A 182 -9.98 15.70 0.56
N VAL A 183 -8.79 15.90 -0.01
CA VAL A 183 -7.53 15.32 0.48
C VAL A 183 -6.44 16.38 0.52
N ARG A 184 -5.83 16.55 1.70
CA ARG A 184 -4.64 17.38 1.92
C ARG A 184 -3.37 16.54 1.84
N LYS A 185 -2.37 17.02 1.09
CA LYS A 185 -1.02 16.43 1.05
C LYS A 185 0.00 17.52 1.34
N LYS A 186 0.97 17.21 2.20
CA LYS A 186 2.11 18.10 2.43
C LYS A 186 3.16 17.86 1.33
N ILE A 187 3.45 18.85 0.51
CA ILE A 187 4.42 18.80 -0.60
C ILE A 187 5.35 20.01 -0.47
N LYS A 188 6.68 19.78 -0.43
CA LYS A 188 7.65 20.85 -0.17
C LYS A 188 7.28 21.68 1.08
N ASN A 189 6.81 21.00 2.12
CA ASN A 189 6.28 21.56 3.38
C ASN A 189 5.03 22.45 3.28
N LYS A 190 4.45 22.64 2.11
CA LYS A 190 3.18 23.35 1.93
C LYS A 190 2.02 22.36 1.88
N ASN A 191 0.86 22.77 2.39
CA ASN A 191 -0.36 21.99 2.25
C ASN A 191 -0.89 22.19 0.84
N ILE A 192 -1.13 21.11 0.11
CA ILE A 192 -1.73 21.13 -1.22
C ILE A 192 -2.98 20.27 -1.17
N PHE A 193 -4.08 20.81 -1.69
CA PHE A 193 -5.39 20.18 -1.67
C PHE A 193 -5.72 19.49 -2.99
N PHE A 194 -6.43 18.39 -2.89
CA PHE A 194 -6.84 17.54 -4.00
C PHE A 194 -8.28 17.12 -3.80
N VAL A 195 -9.01 16.96 -4.89
CA VAL A 195 -10.26 16.20 -4.92
C VAL A 195 -9.98 14.80 -5.47
N GLN A 196 -10.46 13.77 -4.79
CA GLN A 196 -10.52 12.41 -5.34
C GLN A 196 -11.94 12.09 -5.73
N LEU A 197 -12.17 11.86 -7.02
CA LEU A 197 -13.45 11.41 -7.54
C LEU A 197 -13.48 9.89 -7.48
N VAL A 198 -14.51 9.33 -6.86
CA VAL A 198 -14.83 7.92 -6.95
C VAL A 198 -15.89 7.78 -8.04
N LEU A 199 -15.46 7.19 -9.16
CA LEU A 199 -16.19 7.18 -10.41
C LEU A 199 -16.78 5.79 -10.66
N GLU A 200 -17.95 5.77 -11.30
CA GLU A 200 -18.59 4.54 -11.75
C GLU A 200 -17.91 3.96 -12.98
N GLY A 201 -17.85 2.62 -13.05
CA GLY A 201 -17.32 1.87 -14.16
C GLY A 201 -15.85 1.48 -13.98
N GLU A 202 -15.19 1.24 -15.10
CA GLU A 202 -13.80 0.81 -15.17
C GLU A 202 -12.85 1.96 -15.46
N SER A 203 -11.59 1.82 -15.04
CA SER A 203 -10.56 2.81 -15.34
C SER A 203 -10.16 2.75 -16.81
N PHE A 204 -9.86 3.90 -17.42
CA PHE A 204 -9.33 3.99 -18.79
C PHE A 204 -8.14 3.04 -19.03
N ILE A 205 -8.28 2.19 -20.06
CA ILE A 205 -7.22 1.32 -20.57
C ILE A 205 -6.75 1.91 -21.89
N LYS A 206 -5.44 2.09 -22.05
CA LYS A 206 -4.87 2.62 -23.29
C LYS A 206 -4.85 1.50 -24.34
N GLU A 207 -5.30 1.78 -25.56
CA GLU A 207 -5.38 0.83 -26.69
C GLU A 207 -4.08 0.04 -26.90
N LYS A 208 -2.92 0.72 -26.96
CA LYS A 208 -1.60 0.05 -27.09
C LYS A 208 -1.15 -0.76 -25.87
N LYS A 209 -2.03 -1.01 -24.90
CA LYS A 209 -1.74 -1.68 -23.62
C LYS A 209 -2.75 -2.77 -23.26
N HIS A 210 -3.52 -3.29 -24.22
CA HIS A 210 -4.28 -4.51 -24.00
C HIS A 210 -3.34 -5.63 -23.54
N SER A 211 -3.73 -6.28 -22.45
CA SER A 211 -3.06 -7.48 -21.97
C SER A 211 -3.42 -8.64 -22.87
N LYS A 212 -2.49 -9.58 -23.03
CA LYS A 212 -2.79 -10.83 -23.71
C LYS A 212 -3.46 -11.81 -22.76
N ASN A 213 -4.30 -12.69 -23.29
CA ASN A 213 -4.90 -13.79 -22.54
C ASN A 213 -3.88 -14.94 -22.34
N ASP A 214 -2.76 -14.62 -21.68
CA ASP A 214 -1.62 -15.51 -21.48
C ASP A 214 -1.27 -15.57 -19.99
N THR A 215 -0.49 -16.57 -19.60
CA THR A 215 -0.10 -16.85 -18.21
C THR A 215 1.34 -16.43 -17.93
N VAL A 216 1.61 -15.66 -16.88
CA VAL A 216 2.98 -15.29 -16.51
C VAL A 216 3.33 -15.93 -15.17
N GLY A 217 4.39 -16.73 -15.14
CA GLY A 217 4.94 -17.26 -13.91
C GLY A 217 5.89 -16.24 -13.26
N ILE A 218 5.80 -16.06 -11.95
CA ILE A 218 6.60 -15.07 -11.20
C ILE A 218 7.15 -15.71 -9.94
N ASP A 219 8.44 -15.47 -9.69
CA ASP A 219 9.08 -15.69 -8.41
C ASP A 219 9.44 -14.34 -7.75
N ILE A 220 9.11 -14.20 -6.46
CA ILE A 220 9.25 -12.95 -5.72
C ILE A 220 10.12 -13.17 -4.48
N GLY A 221 11.33 -12.63 -4.53
CA GLY A 221 12.21 -12.51 -3.38
C GLY A 221 11.94 -11.24 -2.53
N PRO A 222 12.61 -11.11 -1.38
CA PRO A 222 12.53 -9.90 -0.55
C PRO A 222 13.12 -8.65 -1.25
N SER A 223 14.03 -8.86 -2.21
CA SER A 223 14.74 -7.79 -2.92
C SER A 223 14.61 -7.87 -4.45
N THR A 224 14.37 -9.07 -4.97
CA THR A 224 14.36 -9.41 -6.39
C THR A 224 13.03 -9.99 -6.84
N TYR A 225 12.85 -9.99 -8.14
CA TYR A 225 11.79 -10.73 -8.81
C TYR A 225 12.37 -11.39 -10.05
N ALA A 226 11.81 -12.54 -10.38
CA ALA A 226 11.92 -13.17 -11.67
C ALA A 226 10.51 -13.30 -12.28
N PHE A 227 10.39 -13.15 -13.59
CA PHE A 227 9.18 -13.55 -14.30
C PHE A 227 9.55 -14.34 -15.56
N PHE A 228 8.65 -15.22 -15.96
CA PHE A 228 8.73 -16.00 -17.18
C PHE A 228 7.42 -15.95 -17.97
N SER A 229 7.55 -15.80 -19.28
CA SER A 229 6.51 -15.95 -20.30
C SER A 229 7.17 -16.47 -21.57
N ASP A 230 6.39 -17.04 -22.49
CA ASP A 230 6.90 -17.61 -23.75
C ASP A 230 7.59 -16.59 -24.67
N ARG A 231 7.44 -15.28 -24.38
CA ARG A 231 8.13 -14.21 -25.14
C ARG A 231 9.33 -13.63 -24.43
N ARG A 232 9.38 -13.72 -23.10
CA ARG A 232 10.38 -13.00 -22.31
C ARG A 232 10.53 -13.57 -20.91
N SER A 233 11.78 -13.68 -20.49
CA SER A 233 12.20 -13.88 -19.11
C SER A 233 13.00 -12.69 -18.59
N LYS A 234 12.96 -12.45 -17.27
CA LYS A 234 13.72 -11.37 -16.63
C LYS A 234 13.96 -11.65 -15.15
N LEU A 235 15.20 -11.46 -14.71
CA LEU A 235 15.60 -11.40 -13.31
C LEU A 235 16.10 -9.99 -13.00
N SER A 236 15.57 -9.35 -11.97
CA SER A 236 16.00 -7.99 -11.58
C SER A 236 15.63 -7.70 -10.12
N SER A 237 16.21 -6.64 -9.56
CA SER A 237 15.81 -6.14 -8.24
C SER A 237 14.75 -5.05 -8.30
N PHE A 238 13.91 -5.04 -7.28
CA PHE A 238 12.90 -4.01 -7.11
C PHE A 238 13.53 -2.65 -6.81
N CYS A 239 13.12 -1.59 -7.50
CA CYS A 239 13.43 -0.21 -7.07
C CYS A 239 14.93 0.12 -6.92
N ASN A 240 15.82 -0.41 -7.76
CA ASN A 240 17.24 -0.06 -7.74
C ASN A 240 17.50 1.45 -7.86
N GLN A 241 16.67 2.15 -8.63
CA GLN A 241 16.77 3.59 -8.85
C GLN A 241 16.59 4.42 -7.56
N LEU A 242 16.14 3.80 -6.46
CA LEU A 242 15.94 4.49 -5.18
C LEU A 242 17.19 4.47 -4.27
N LYS A 243 18.27 3.74 -4.63
CA LYS A 243 19.47 3.59 -3.79
C LYS A 243 20.08 4.94 -3.36
N PRO A 244 20.26 5.95 -4.24
CA PRO A 244 20.85 7.24 -3.84
C PRO A 244 20.05 7.98 -2.76
N TYR A 245 18.72 7.89 -2.82
CA TYR A 245 17.84 8.50 -1.82
C TYR A 245 17.98 7.85 -0.44
N HIS A 246 18.25 6.54 -0.38
CA HIS A 246 18.46 5.84 0.88
C HIS A 246 19.73 6.34 1.60
N LEU A 247 20.82 6.57 0.85
CA LEU A 247 22.05 7.16 1.39
C LEU A 247 21.79 8.57 1.94
N LYS A 248 21.06 9.40 1.17
CA LYS A 248 20.65 10.74 1.61
C LYS A 248 19.84 10.70 2.92
N GLN A 249 18.92 9.75 3.07
CA GLN A 249 18.15 9.57 4.29
C GLN A 249 19.02 9.23 5.50
N ARG A 250 19.93 8.27 5.34
CA ARG A 250 20.87 7.88 6.42
C ARG A 250 21.70 9.07 6.87
N ASN A 251 22.21 9.87 5.94
CA ASN A 251 23.02 11.04 6.24
C ASN A 251 22.21 12.12 6.97
N LEU A 252 20.98 12.40 6.52
CA LEU A 252 20.09 13.35 7.20
C LEU A 252 19.74 12.89 8.62
N GLN A 253 19.41 11.60 8.81
CA GLN A 253 19.10 11.04 10.11
C GLN A 253 20.29 11.15 11.08
N ARG A 254 21.52 10.88 10.62
CA ARG A 254 22.74 11.06 11.41
C ARG A 254 22.95 12.52 11.82
N LYS A 255 22.76 13.47 10.90
CA LYS A 255 22.85 14.92 11.21
C LYS A 255 21.81 15.33 12.25
N MET A 256 20.58 14.82 12.13
CA MET A 256 19.49 15.07 13.07
C MET A 256 19.77 14.47 14.46
N ASP A 257 20.28 13.24 14.51
CA ASP A 257 20.61 12.53 15.75
C ASP A 257 21.72 13.25 16.54
N ARG A 258 22.82 13.63 15.87
CA ARG A 258 23.89 14.43 16.48
C ARG A 258 23.38 15.76 17.05
N SER A 259 22.52 16.46 16.30
CA SER A 259 21.94 17.71 16.78
C SER A 259 21.01 17.49 17.97
N LEU A 260 20.26 16.39 18.05
CA LEU A 260 19.44 16.10 19.23
C LEU A 260 20.30 15.81 20.46
N ARG A 261 21.36 15.00 20.31
CA ARG A 261 22.27 14.67 21.41
C ARG A 261 22.94 15.90 22.01
N SER A 262 23.54 16.73 21.16
CA SER A 262 24.23 17.95 21.58
C SER A 262 23.28 18.94 22.27
N MET A 263 22.05 19.12 21.77
CA MET A 263 21.10 20.06 22.35
C MET A 263 20.35 19.53 23.59
N ASN A 264 20.47 18.24 23.89
CA ASN A 264 19.66 17.58 24.92
C ASN A 264 20.50 16.59 25.73
N THR A 265 21.72 16.97 26.12
CA THR A 265 22.65 16.12 26.89
C THR A 265 22.00 15.49 28.12
N ALA A 266 21.13 16.22 28.82
CA ALA A 266 20.37 15.73 29.98
C ALA A 266 19.49 14.49 29.69
N ASN A 267 19.10 14.26 28.43
CA ASN A 267 18.28 13.12 28.00
C ASN A 267 19.07 11.88 27.58
N TYR A 268 20.41 11.94 27.57
CA TYR A 268 21.27 10.83 27.16
C TYR A 268 22.19 10.40 28.30
N GLU A 269 22.44 9.10 28.38
CA GLU A 269 23.50 8.54 29.24
C GLU A 269 24.89 8.79 28.63
N LYS A 270 25.96 8.59 29.40
CA LYS A 270 27.35 8.73 28.93
C LYS A 270 27.64 7.87 27.68
N ASN A 271 27.03 6.67 27.59
CA ASN A 271 27.14 5.77 26.44
C ASN A 271 26.25 6.16 25.24
N GLY A 272 25.52 7.28 25.32
CA GLY A 272 24.63 7.77 24.27
C GLY A 272 23.27 7.07 24.17
N THR A 273 22.88 6.24 25.13
CA THR A 273 21.50 5.71 25.18
C THR A 273 20.54 6.73 25.77
N LEU A 274 19.25 6.59 25.49
CA LEU A 274 18.22 7.48 26.04
C LEU A 274 17.93 7.10 27.49
N LYS A 275 17.89 8.09 28.40
CA LYS A 275 17.48 7.87 29.79
C LYS A 275 16.03 7.39 29.88
N LYS A 276 15.69 6.66 30.94
CA LYS A 276 14.30 6.19 31.18
C LYS A 276 13.30 7.35 31.31
N LYS A 277 13.68 8.42 32.02
CA LYS A 277 12.88 9.65 32.16
C LYS A 277 13.45 10.72 31.23
N LEU A 278 12.66 11.11 30.22
CA LEU A 278 13.08 12.07 29.19
C LEU A 278 12.48 13.46 29.47
N LYS A 279 13.32 14.49 29.49
CA LYS A 279 12.89 15.89 29.42
C LYS A 279 12.44 16.24 28.00
N LYS A 280 11.72 17.37 27.85
CA LYS A 280 11.26 17.87 26.55
C LYS A 280 12.45 18.14 25.61
N PHE A 281 12.42 17.54 24.42
CA PHE A 281 13.48 17.73 23.43
C PHE A 281 13.46 19.14 22.83
N LYS A 282 14.58 19.85 22.95
CA LYS A 282 14.92 21.08 22.24
C LYS A 282 15.42 20.72 20.84
N LYS A 283 14.82 21.36 19.82
CA LYS A 283 15.18 21.16 18.41
C LYS A 283 15.76 22.43 17.84
N SER A 284 17.00 22.37 17.36
CA SER A 284 17.66 23.50 16.70
C SER A 284 16.97 23.87 15.38
N LYS A 285 17.18 25.09 14.88
CA LYS A 285 16.74 25.53 13.54
C LYS A 285 17.26 24.57 12.44
N LYS A 286 18.53 24.14 12.57
CA LYS A 286 19.16 23.14 11.66
C LYS A 286 18.46 21.79 11.73
N TYR A 287 18.09 21.30 12.92
CA TYR A 287 17.32 20.07 13.07
C TYR A 287 15.98 20.14 12.33
N ILE A 288 15.23 21.22 12.53
CA ILE A 288 13.92 21.42 11.88
C ILE A 288 14.08 21.45 10.34
N LYS A 289 15.11 22.13 9.83
CA LYS A 289 15.45 22.13 8.40
C LYS A 289 15.70 20.71 7.88
N TYR A 290 16.52 19.91 8.56
CA TYR A 290 16.79 18.53 8.14
C TYR A 290 15.57 17.62 8.25
N GLN A 291 14.74 17.79 9.30
CA GLN A 291 13.49 17.07 9.47
C GLN A 291 12.56 17.30 8.27
N ASN A 292 12.42 18.55 7.85
CA ASN A 292 11.62 18.96 6.70
C ASN A 292 12.14 18.35 5.38
N ILE A 293 13.45 18.38 5.15
CA ILE A 293 14.08 17.74 3.98
C ILE A 293 13.86 16.23 4.00
N LEU A 294 13.97 15.60 5.17
CA LEU A 294 13.77 14.16 5.35
C LEU A 294 12.32 13.77 5.05
N THR A 295 11.33 14.54 5.55
CA THR A 295 9.91 14.33 5.26
C THR A 295 9.61 14.42 3.76
N GLU A 296 10.13 15.44 3.07
CA GLU A 296 9.99 15.57 1.63
C GLU A 296 10.67 14.43 0.86
N THR A 297 11.84 13.98 1.34
CA THR A 297 12.55 12.82 0.76
C THR A 297 11.72 11.54 0.89
N TYR A 298 11.11 11.28 2.05
CA TYR A 298 10.20 10.14 2.23
C TYR A 298 8.99 10.21 1.29
N ARG A 299 8.41 11.40 1.10
CA ARG A 299 7.28 11.62 0.18
C ARG A 299 7.66 11.30 -1.27
N LYS A 300 8.81 11.81 -1.74
CA LYS A 300 9.35 11.53 -3.08
C LYS A 300 9.60 10.03 -3.28
N LEU A 301 10.25 9.39 -2.31
CA LEU A 301 10.51 7.95 -2.32
C LEU A 301 9.24 7.12 -2.42
N LYS A 302 8.22 7.41 -1.60
CA LYS A 302 6.92 6.71 -1.65
C LYS A 302 6.29 6.81 -3.03
N THR A 303 6.30 8.00 -3.62
CA THR A 303 5.72 8.28 -4.94
C THR A 303 6.51 7.57 -6.05
N TYR A 304 7.83 7.68 -6.04
CA TYR A 304 8.70 7.05 -7.03
C TYR A 304 8.62 5.52 -6.94
N ARG A 305 8.63 4.94 -5.74
CA ARG A 305 8.43 3.50 -5.53
C ARG A 305 7.12 2.99 -6.13
N LYS A 306 6.01 3.69 -5.86
CA LYS A 306 4.70 3.34 -6.43
C LYS A 306 4.73 3.39 -7.97
N ARG A 307 5.43 4.39 -8.54
CA ARG A 307 5.61 4.51 -10.00
C ARG A 307 6.43 3.36 -10.57
N LEU A 308 7.56 2.99 -9.94
CA LEU A 308 8.42 1.88 -10.38
C LEU A 308 7.66 0.55 -10.37
N HIS A 309 6.97 0.26 -9.27
CA HIS A 309 6.14 -0.95 -9.17
C HIS A 309 4.96 -0.93 -10.14
N GLY A 310 4.35 0.24 -10.38
CA GLY A 310 3.31 0.38 -11.41
C GLY A 310 3.83 0.14 -12.83
N LYS A 311 5.05 0.60 -13.15
CA LYS A 311 5.71 0.35 -14.44
C LYS A 311 6.02 -1.14 -14.59
N LEU A 312 6.54 -1.79 -13.56
CA LEU A 312 6.82 -3.22 -13.56
C LEU A 312 5.53 -4.05 -13.69
N ALA A 313 4.47 -3.71 -12.96
CA ALA A 313 3.20 -4.40 -13.09
C ALA A 313 2.61 -4.27 -14.51
N ASN A 314 2.71 -3.08 -15.14
CA ASN A 314 2.34 -2.93 -16.55
C ASN A 314 3.23 -3.74 -17.49
N GLU A 315 4.52 -3.90 -17.18
CA GLU A 315 5.44 -4.75 -17.96
C GLU A 315 4.98 -6.20 -17.95
N VAL A 316 4.65 -6.74 -16.76
CA VAL A 316 4.15 -8.10 -16.57
C VAL A 316 2.78 -8.30 -17.23
N ILE A 317 1.83 -7.40 -17.00
CA ILE A 317 0.45 -7.54 -17.52
C ILE A 317 0.39 -7.50 -19.06
N ARG A 318 1.34 -6.83 -19.72
CA ARG A 318 1.45 -6.87 -21.19
C ARG A 318 1.88 -8.23 -21.71
N LEU A 319 2.59 -9.03 -20.91
CA LEU A 319 2.97 -10.38 -21.29
C LEU A 319 1.79 -11.33 -21.15
N GLY A 320 1.04 -11.21 -20.04
CA GLY A 320 -0.18 -11.97 -19.79
C GLY A 320 -0.96 -11.44 -18.59
N LYS A 321 -2.30 -11.56 -18.64
CA LYS A 321 -3.21 -11.13 -17.56
C LYS A 321 -3.43 -12.18 -16.47
N ASN A 322 -3.10 -13.45 -16.72
CA ASN A 322 -3.17 -14.52 -15.74
C ASN A 322 -1.79 -14.69 -15.11
N ILE A 323 -1.68 -14.52 -13.79
CA ILE A 323 -0.40 -14.54 -13.10
C ILE A 323 -0.36 -15.74 -12.17
N LYS A 324 0.72 -16.50 -12.19
CA LYS A 324 0.99 -17.58 -11.23
C LYS A 324 2.21 -17.23 -10.39
N THR A 325 2.06 -17.27 -9.07
CA THR A 325 3.15 -16.97 -8.14
C THR A 325 2.98 -17.75 -6.85
N GLU A 326 4.08 -18.07 -6.19
CA GLU A 326 4.05 -18.68 -4.87
C GLU A 326 3.33 -17.81 -3.82
N LYS A 327 2.60 -18.45 -2.90
CA LYS A 327 1.94 -17.80 -1.76
C LYS A 327 2.94 -17.47 -0.68
N LEU A 328 3.48 -16.26 -0.73
CA LEU A 328 4.51 -15.80 0.20
C LEU A 328 3.97 -15.19 1.49
N SER A 329 4.65 -15.46 2.60
CA SER A 329 4.42 -14.76 3.86
C SER A 329 5.25 -13.48 3.95
N PHE A 330 4.67 -12.34 3.58
CA PHE A 330 5.35 -11.04 3.71
C PHE A 330 5.66 -10.66 5.16
N LYS A 331 4.91 -11.21 6.14
CA LYS A 331 5.25 -11.08 7.57
C LYS A 331 6.56 -11.78 7.89
N ALA A 332 6.76 -13.00 7.38
CA ALA A 332 8.04 -13.71 7.53
C ALA A 332 9.18 -12.96 6.82
N PHE A 333 8.92 -12.44 5.61
CA PHE A 333 9.90 -11.60 4.91
C PHE A 333 10.29 -10.37 5.73
N GLN A 334 9.32 -9.70 6.36
CA GLN A 334 9.59 -8.53 7.19
C GLN A 334 10.41 -8.87 8.44
N LYS A 335 10.16 -10.02 9.09
CA LYS A 335 10.94 -10.47 10.25
C LYS A 335 12.40 -10.76 9.86
N ARG A 336 12.63 -11.46 8.75
CA ARG A 336 13.97 -11.90 8.34
C ARG A 336 14.76 -10.84 7.56
N TRP A 337 14.07 -10.01 6.75
CA TRP A 337 14.68 -9.04 5.83
C TRP A 337 14.03 -7.65 5.93
N GLY A 338 13.68 -7.21 7.14
CA GLY A 338 12.91 -5.99 7.38
C GLY A 338 13.45 -4.73 6.70
N ARG A 339 14.79 -4.54 6.69
CA ARG A 339 15.42 -3.41 5.98
C ARG A 339 15.16 -3.47 4.47
N SER A 340 15.34 -4.65 3.86
CA SER A 340 15.12 -4.81 2.43
C SER A 340 13.64 -4.68 2.07
N VAL A 341 12.75 -5.35 2.81
CA VAL A 341 11.30 -5.31 2.56
C VAL A 341 10.75 -3.88 2.71
N SER A 342 11.21 -3.13 3.71
CA SER A 342 10.83 -1.72 3.89
C SER A 342 11.24 -0.83 2.71
N PHE A 343 12.44 -1.08 2.16
CA PHE A 343 12.98 -0.32 1.05
C PHE A 343 12.38 -0.72 -0.31
N ARG A 344 12.30 -2.03 -0.59
CA ARG A 344 11.94 -2.66 -1.86
C ARG A 344 10.43 -2.84 -2.03
N ALA A 345 9.71 -3.06 -0.93
CA ALA A 345 8.25 -3.24 -0.85
C ALA A 345 7.66 -4.25 -1.87
N PRO A 346 8.07 -5.53 -1.85
CA PRO A 346 7.53 -6.56 -2.75
C PRO A 346 6.00 -6.75 -2.61
N SER A 347 5.46 -6.61 -1.39
CA SER A 347 4.00 -6.67 -1.16
C SER A 347 3.24 -5.54 -1.88
N LEU A 348 3.83 -4.35 -2.01
CA LEU A 348 3.24 -3.24 -2.78
C LEU A 348 3.22 -3.57 -4.28
N PHE A 349 4.26 -4.22 -4.79
CA PHE A 349 4.27 -4.70 -6.17
C PHE A 349 3.15 -5.70 -6.43
N LEU A 350 3.06 -6.75 -5.62
CA LEU A 350 2.04 -7.80 -5.80
C LEU A 350 0.62 -7.24 -5.68
N SER A 351 0.37 -6.32 -4.74
CA SER A 351 -0.93 -5.64 -4.62
C SER A 351 -1.27 -4.80 -5.88
N LEU A 352 -0.29 -4.10 -6.45
CA LEU A 352 -0.49 -3.35 -7.69
C LEU A 352 -0.69 -4.25 -8.90
N LEU A 353 0.02 -5.38 -8.94
CA LEU A 353 -0.11 -6.39 -9.98
C LEU A 353 -1.50 -7.04 -9.95
N ASN A 354 -1.97 -7.45 -8.76
CA ASN A 354 -3.29 -8.09 -8.60
C ASN A 354 -4.41 -7.21 -9.13
N ARG A 355 -4.44 -5.97 -8.66
CA ARG A 355 -5.42 -4.99 -9.12
C ARG A 355 -5.36 -4.73 -10.63
N LYS A 356 -4.17 -4.79 -11.23
CA LYS A 356 -4.01 -4.58 -12.67
C LYS A 356 -4.40 -5.81 -13.49
N ALA A 357 -4.19 -7.02 -12.96
CA ALA A 357 -4.69 -8.26 -13.55
C ALA A 357 -6.22 -8.25 -13.53
N GLU A 358 -6.84 -7.97 -12.39
CA GLU A 358 -8.31 -7.88 -12.24
C GLU A 358 -8.91 -6.83 -13.18
N ASN A 359 -8.33 -5.63 -13.24
CA ASN A 359 -8.77 -4.57 -14.17
C ASN A 359 -8.64 -4.97 -15.64
N ALA A 360 -7.81 -5.96 -15.97
CA ALA A 360 -7.63 -6.46 -17.32
C ALA A 360 -8.42 -7.76 -17.59
N GLY A 361 -9.32 -8.14 -16.67
CA GLY A 361 -10.10 -9.38 -16.75
C GLY A 361 -9.26 -10.64 -16.57
N GLY A 362 -8.14 -10.55 -15.84
CA GLY A 362 -7.29 -11.66 -15.45
C GLY A 362 -7.25 -11.83 -13.92
N LYS A 363 -6.34 -12.68 -13.44
CA LYS A 363 -6.25 -13.01 -12.01
C LYS A 363 -4.81 -13.32 -11.59
N ILE A 364 -4.57 -13.30 -10.27
CA ILE A 364 -3.40 -13.94 -9.68
C ILE A 364 -3.83 -15.24 -9.02
N GLU A 365 -3.21 -16.33 -9.44
CA GLU A 365 -3.28 -17.64 -8.82
C GLU A 365 -2.09 -17.82 -7.88
N TYR A 366 -2.39 -18.15 -6.62
CA TYR A 366 -1.39 -18.36 -5.58
C TYR A 366 -1.07 -19.84 -5.42
N ILE A 367 0.18 -20.20 -5.67
CA ILE A 367 0.69 -21.56 -5.58
C ILE A 367 1.15 -21.85 -4.15
N ASN A 368 0.79 -23.02 -3.61
CA ASN A 368 1.28 -23.48 -2.33
C ASN A 368 2.78 -23.85 -2.40
N THR A 369 3.59 -23.05 -1.72
CA THR A 369 5.06 -23.18 -1.67
C THR A 369 5.54 -24.55 -1.17
N ARG A 370 4.80 -25.20 -0.27
CA ARG A 370 5.20 -26.49 0.33
C ARG A 370 4.87 -27.67 -0.56
N LYS A 371 3.76 -27.61 -1.28
CA LYS A 371 3.32 -28.70 -2.17
C LYS A 371 4.20 -28.79 -3.41
N THR A 372 4.42 -27.66 -4.07
CA THR A 372 5.16 -27.62 -5.34
C THR A 372 6.68 -27.52 -5.16
N ALA A 373 7.15 -26.86 -4.09
CA ALA A 373 8.57 -26.68 -3.79
C ALA A 373 9.39 -26.24 -5.04
N LEU A 374 8.91 -25.22 -5.76
CA LEU A 374 9.42 -24.84 -7.09
C LEU A 374 10.91 -24.48 -7.11
N SER A 375 11.44 -23.99 -5.99
CA SER A 375 12.86 -23.69 -5.83
C SER A 375 13.76 -24.94 -5.66
N GLN A 376 13.18 -26.12 -5.54
CA GLN A 376 13.85 -27.39 -5.19
C GLN A 376 13.64 -28.46 -6.26
N ILE A 377 12.43 -28.57 -6.81
CA ILE A 377 12.03 -29.60 -7.78
C ILE A 377 12.69 -29.41 -9.15
N CYS A 378 13.10 -30.50 -9.79
CA CYS A 378 13.51 -30.53 -11.19
C CYS A 378 12.35 -30.97 -12.09
N HIS A 379 12.06 -30.23 -13.16
CA HIS A 379 11.01 -30.62 -14.12
C HIS A 379 11.41 -31.82 -14.98
N ASN A 380 12.70 -32.14 -15.11
CA ASN A 380 13.13 -33.24 -15.98
C ASN A 380 13.06 -34.60 -15.27
N CYS A 381 13.73 -34.77 -14.13
CA CYS A 381 13.75 -36.04 -13.40
C CYS A 381 12.77 -36.11 -12.21
N GLY A 382 12.11 -34.99 -11.84
CA GLY A 382 11.20 -34.95 -10.69
C GLY A 382 11.89 -34.86 -9.32
N THR A 383 13.21 -35.02 -9.25
CA THR A 383 13.98 -34.97 -7.99
C THR A 383 13.78 -33.64 -7.27
N LYS A 384 13.56 -33.72 -5.95
CA LYS A 384 13.44 -32.57 -5.05
C LYS A 384 14.65 -32.50 -4.14
N GLU A 385 15.39 -31.40 -4.24
CA GLU A 385 16.57 -31.17 -3.42
C GLU A 385 16.48 -29.82 -2.71
N LYS A 386 16.66 -29.84 -1.39
CA LYS A 386 16.67 -28.64 -0.57
C LYS A 386 17.95 -27.84 -0.81
N LYS A 387 17.80 -26.62 -1.29
CA LYS A 387 18.92 -25.72 -1.62
C LYS A 387 19.07 -24.61 -0.59
N GLN A 388 20.30 -24.27 -0.23
CA GLN A 388 20.54 -23.14 0.69
C GLN A 388 20.19 -21.80 0.03
N LEU A 389 19.99 -20.75 0.82
CA LEU A 389 19.64 -19.44 0.26
C LEU A 389 20.75 -18.85 -0.63
N LYS A 390 22.02 -19.16 -0.34
CA LYS A 390 23.19 -18.73 -1.13
C LYS A 390 23.33 -19.48 -2.46
N GLU A 391 22.69 -20.63 -2.61
CA GLU A 391 22.73 -21.42 -3.84
C GLU A 391 21.73 -20.85 -4.85
N ARG A 392 22.23 -20.06 -5.80
CA ARG A 392 21.40 -19.31 -6.76
C ARG A 392 21.22 -19.97 -8.11
N TRP A 393 21.81 -21.14 -8.28
CA TRP A 393 21.69 -21.99 -9.46
C TRP A 393 21.00 -23.29 -9.06
N HIS A 394 20.00 -23.68 -9.83
CA HIS A 394 19.50 -25.04 -9.84
C HIS A 394 20.43 -25.83 -10.74
N ARG A 395 21.14 -26.80 -10.17
CA ARG A 395 21.95 -27.80 -10.87
C ARG A 395 21.40 -29.14 -10.44
N CYS A 396 21.06 -29.99 -11.39
CA CYS A 396 20.52 -31.31 -11.14
C CYS A 396 21.33 -32.35 -11.93
N GLU A 397 21.45 -33.56 -11.41
CA GLU A 397 22.18 -34.68 -12.03
C GLU A 397 21.67 -35.01 -13.44
N CYS A 398 20.37 -34.79 -13.70
CA CYS A 398 19.77 -34.91 -15.04
C CYS A 398 20.15 -33.78 -16.02
N LYS A 399 21.26 -33.09 -15.78
CA LYS A 399 21.89 -32.03 -16.62
C LYS A 399 21.11 -30.72 -16.74
N ILE A 400 19.96 -30.57 -16.05
CA ILE A 400 19.27 -29.28 -15.99
C ILE A 400 20.07 -28.30 -15.13
N SER A 401 20.44 -27.16 -15.74
CA SER A 401 21.15 -26.07 -15.07
C SER A 401 20.52 -24.72 -15.42
N ALA A 402 20.06 -23.99 -14.41
CA ALA A 402 19.47 -22.66 -14.61
C ALA A 402 19.56 -21.81 -13.35
N GLN A 403 19.48 -20.48 -13.51
CA GLN A 403 19.35 -19.60 -12.35
C GLN A 403 18.04 -19.89 -11.61
N ARG A 404 18.12 -20.11 -10.30
CA ARG A 404 17.05 -20.68 -9.47
C ARG A 404 15.75 -19.87 -9.49
N ASP A 405 15.80 -18.54 -9.41
CA ASP A 405 14.59 -17.72 -9.37
C ASP A 405 13.89 -17.68 -10.74
N LEU A 406 14.68 -17.56 -11.82
CA LEU A 406 14.19 -17.67 -13.19
C LEU A 406 13.55 -19.02 -13.45
N TYR A 407 14.18 -20.09 -12.96
CA TYR A 407 13.68 -21.45 -13.06
C TYR A 407 12.38 -21.63 -12.28
N SER A 408 12.31 -21.18 -11.02
CA SER A 408 11.06 -21.18 -10.24
C SER A 408 9.93 -20.40 -10.94
N ALA A 409 10.23 -19.25 -11.54
CA ALA A 409 9.25 -18.47 -12.30
C ALA A 409 8.77 -19.21 -13.56
N PHE A 410 9.66 -19.92 -14.25
CA PHE A 410 9.30 -20.81 -15.35
C PHE A 410 8.36 -21.92 -14.88
N LEU A 411 8.73 -22.66 -13.83
CA LEU A 411 7.91 -23.76 -13.30
C LEU A 411 6.54 -23.28 -12.81
N ALA A 412 6.48 -22.09 -12.19
CA ALA A 412 5.22 -21.51 -11.70
C ALA A 412 4.16 -21.38 -12.81
N ARG A 413 4.55 -21.13 -14.08
CA ARG A 413 3.62 -21.05 -15.21
C ARG A 413 2.86 -22.37 -15.43
N TYR A 414 3.51 -23.50 -15.17
CA TYR A 414 3.01 -24.85 -15.43
C TYR A 414 2.37 -25.53 -14.22
N VAL A 415 2.19 -24.82 -13.10
CA VAL A 415 1.45 -25.38 -11.96
C VAL A 415 -0.05 -25.33 -12.20
N LYS A 416 -0.76 -26.43 -11.93
CA LYS A 416 -2.23 -26.52 -11.89
C LYS A 416 -2.63 -27.22 -10.60
N ASN A 417 -3.60 -26.67 -9.86
CA ASN A 417 -4.10 -27.28 -8.61
C ASN A 417 -2.99 -27.64 -7.61
N ASP A 418 -2.02 -26.74 -7.42
CA ASP A 418 -0.82 -26.96 -6.58
C ASP A 418 0.07 -28.17 -6.98
N MET A 419 -0.03 -28.62 -8.22
CA MET A 419 0.82 -29.67 -8.81
C MET A 419 1.55 -29.15 -10.04
N LEU A 420 2.83 -29.48 -10.17
CA LEU A 420 3.63 -29.10 -11.34
C LEU A 420 3.30 -30.05 -12.51
N ASP A 421 2.84 -29.49 -13.63
CA ASP A 421 2.66 -30.22 -14.88
C ASP A 421 4.04 -30.46 -15.53
N ILE A 422 4.70 -31.54 -15.12
CA ILE A 422 6.06 -31.91 -15.57
C ILE A 422 6.09 -32.11 -17.08
N SER A 423 5.08 -32.74 -17.66
CA SER A 423 5.01 -33.00 -19.10
C SER A 423 5.02 -31.69 -19.90
N GLN A 424 4.17 -30.74 -19.54
CA GLN A 424 4.16 -29.43 -20.20
C GLN A 424 5.44 -28.62 -19.95
N ALA A 425 6.00 -28.69 -18.74
CA ALA A 425 7.27 -28.03 -18.43
C ALA A 425 8.42 -28.61 -19.28
N LYS A 426 8.52 -29.95 -19.42
CA LYS A 426 9.50 -30.60 -20.30
C LYS A 426 9.35 -30.15 -21.74
N LYS A 427 8.12 -30.17 -22.28
CA LYS A 427 7.84 -29.73 -23.66
C LYS A 427 8.25 -28.29 -23.90
N ALA A 428 8.06 -27.40 -22.93
CA ALA A 428 8.40 -25.99 -23.06
C ALA A 428 9.87 -25.66 -22.74
N TRP A 429 10.64 -26.59 -22.19
CA TRP A 429 11.99 -26.32 -21.70
C TRP A 429 12.96 -25.81 -22.77
N PRO A 430 13.04 -26.38 -24.00
CA PRO A 430 14.02 -25.93 -24.99
C PRO A 430 13.90 -24.44 -25.33
N SER A 431 12.67 -23.95 -25.52
CA SER A 431 12.42 -22.53 -25.78
C SER A 431 12.60 -21.66 -24.53
N ALA A 432 12.19 -22.17 -23.37
CA ALA A 432 12.33 -21.47 -22.10
C ALA A 432 13.80 -21.27 -21.70
N ASN A 433 14.64 -22.30 -21.86
CA ASN A 433 16.05 -22.25 -21.49
C ASN A 433 16.78 -21.10 -22.21
N ARG A 434 16.54 -20.94 -23.52
CA ARG A 434 17.09 -19.83 -24.31
C ARG A 434 16.69 -18.46 -23.75
N LEU A 435 15.43 -18.29 -23.34
CA LEU A 435 14.96 -17.03 -22.75
C LEU A 435 15.58 -16.77 -21.38
N LEU A 436 15.79 -17.82 -20.58
CA LEU A 436 16.44 -17.75 -19.28
C LEU A 436 17.92 -17.36 -19.42
N GLU A 437 18.65 -17.99 -20.33
CA GLU A 437 20.05 -17.65 -20.65
C GLU A 437 20.19 -16.22 -21.16
N GLN A 438 19.30 -15.77 -22.05
CA GLN A 438 19.25 -14.37 -22.49
C GLN A 438 19.02 -13.41 -21.32
N ALA A 439 18.16 -13.77 -20.36
CA ALA A 439 17.93 -12.95 -19.17
C ALA A 439 19.20 -12.83 -18.31
N ILE A 440 19.96 -13.92 -18.16
CA ILE A 440 21.25 -13.93 -17.45
C ILE A 440 22.33 -13.16 -18.20
N SER A 441 22.44 -13.32 -19.52
CA SER A 441 23.37 -12.56 -20.36
C SER A 441 23.12 -11.06 -20.25
N ARG A 442 21.86 -10.62 -20.36
CA ARG A 442 21.48 -9.21 -20.12
C ARG A 442 21.85 -8.75 -18.71
N LEU A 443 21.61 -9.57 -17.70
CA LEU A 443 21.94 -9.24 -16.32
C LEU A 443 23.45 -9.07 -16.12
N ARG A 444 24.27 -9.95 -16.71
CA ARG A 444 25.74 -9.87 -16.69
C ARG A 444 26.22 -8.57 -17.36
N LYS A 445 25.69 -8.23 -18.55
CA LYS A 445 26.01 -6.96 -19.24
C LYS A 445 25.67 -5.74 -18.38
N THR A 446 24.49 -5.72 -17.75
CA THR A 446 24.10 -4.60 -16.87
C THR A 446 24.87 -4.53 -15.54
N ALA A 447 25.59 -5.59 -15.17
CA ALA A 447 26.38 -5.64 -13.95
C ALA A 447 27.82 -5.16 -14.14
N ILE A 448 28.28 -4.98 -15.38
CA ILE A 448 29.59 -4.36 -15.68
C ILE A 448 29.56 -2.94 -15.07
N GLY A 449 30.41 -2.69 -14.07
CA GLY A 449 30.46 -1.42 -13.33
C GLY A 449 29.52 -1.28 -12.12
N SER A 450 28.81 -2.33 -11.67
CA SER A 450 27.98 -2.25 -10.46
C SER A 450 27.96 -3.52 -9.60
N LYS A 451 27.84 -3.37 -8.27
CA LYS A 451 27.78 -4.51 -7.34
C LYS A 451 26.54 -5.37 -7.61
N LYS A 452 26.76 -6.62 -8.07
CA LYS A 452 25.72 -7.65 -8.20
C LYS A 452 25.07 -7.90 -6.84
N LEU A 453 23.76 -8.13 -6.84
CA LEU A 453 23.09 -8.63 -5.64
C LEU A 453 23.45 -10.11 -5.48
N SER A 454 23.67 -10.56 -4.25
CA SER A 454 23.88 -11.98 -3.94
C SER A 454 22.75 -12.88 -4.45
N SER A 455 21.57 -12.32 -4.71
CA SER A 455 20.46 -13.04 -5.33
C SER A 455 20.66 -13.33 -6.83
N PHE A 456 21.70 -12.80 -7.48
CA PHE A 456 21.97 -13.00 -8.90
C PHE A 456 23.02 -14.08 -9.20
N GLY A 457 23.59 -14.71 -8.17
CA GLY A 457 24.82 -15.48 -8.28
C GLY A 457 25.96 -14.62 -7.80
#